data_AF-A0A357I2S4-F1
#
_entry.id   AF-A0A357I2S4-F1
#
_cell.length_a   1.000
_cell.length_b   1.000
_cell.length_c   1.000
_cell.angle_alpha   90.00
_cell.angle_beta   90.00
_cell.angle_gamma   90.00
#
_symmetry.space_group_name_H-M   'P 1'
#
loop_
_entity.id
_entity.type
_entity.pdbx_description
1 polymer ?
#
loop_
_entity_poly.entity_id
_entity_poly.type
_entity_poly.pdbx_seq_one_letter_code
_entity_poly.pdbx_strand_id
1 'polypeptide(L)' 'MQRRCLWGFLVLAGILRVLMIFEIPFTDTTEARYAEIARKMVETGDWITPQFDYGVPFWGKPPLHTWVSAA' A
#
# COMPACT_ATOMS: atom_id res chain seq x y z
N MET A 1 12.73 -28.35 15.16
CA MET A 1 11.72 -28.70 14.13
C MET A 1 10.61 -27.63 14.04
N GLN A 2 9.87 -27.37 15.13
CA GLN A 2 8.73 -26.42 15.20
C GLN A 2 8.96 -25.05 14.53
N ARG A 3 10.09 -24.39 14.82
CA ARG A 3 10.42 -23.06 14.27
C ARG A 3 10.62 -23.07 12.75
N ARG A 4 11.22 -24.13 12.19
CA ARG A 4 11.45 -24.23 10.74
C ARG A 4 10.14 -24.40 9.98
N CYS A 5 9.22 -25.20 10.51
CA CYS A 5 7.88 -25.35 9.94
C CYS A 5 7.09 -24.03 10.02
N LEU A 6 7.18 -23.30 11.14
CA LEU A 6 6.55 -21.97 11.27
C LEU A 6 7.07 -20.99 10.22
N TRP A 7 8.39 -20.89 10.07
CA TRP A 7 8.99 -20.02 9.05
C TRP A 7 8.59 -20.42 7.63
N GLY A 8 8.59 -21.72 7.33
CA GLY A 8 8.11 -22.23 6.05
C GLY A 8 6.66 -21.84 5.78
N PHE A 9 5.78 -21.95 6.77
CA PHE A 9 4.38 -21.55 6.67
C PHE A 9 4.23 -20.03 6.44
N LEU A 10 4.95 -19.19 7.19
CA LEU A 10 4.87 -17.73 7.04
C LEU A 10 5.36 -17.26 5.66
N VAL A 11 6.44 -17.86 5.16
CA VAL A 11 6.95 -17.55 3.81
C VAL A 11 5.94 -17.96 2.76
N LEU A 12 5.37 -19.17 2.86
CA LEU A 12 4.35 -19.64 1.93
C LEU A 12 3.10 -18.72 1.95
N ALA A 13 2.61 -18.36 3.14
CA ALA A 13 1.48 -17.45 3.29
C ALA A 13 1.78 -16.07 2.69
N GLY A 14 2.98 -15.54 2.90
CA GLY A 14 3.43 -14.28 2.31
C GLY A 14 3.47 -14.32 0.78
N ILE A 15 4.04 -15.39 0.20
CA ILE A 15 4.08 -15.58 -1.26
C ILE A 15 2.67 -15.65 -1.84
N LEU A 16 1.79 -16.46 -1.25
CA LEU A 16 0.41 -16.57 -1.69
C LEU A 16 -0.33 -15.23 -1.61
N ARG A 17 -0.11 -14.44 -0.55
CA ARG A 17 -0.72 -13.11 -0.40
C ARG A 17 -0.26 -12.13 -1.48
N VAL A 18 1.02 -12.17 -1.87
CA VAL A 18 1.56 -11.34 -2.96
C VAL A 18 0.99 -11.77 -4.30
N LEU A 19 0.91 -13.08 -4.57
CA LEU A 19 0.30 -13.58 -5.82
C LEU A 19 -1.18 -13.17 -5.95
N MET A 20 -1.93 -13.19 -4.84
CA MET A 20 -3.34 -12.79 -4.85
C MET A 20 -3.57 -11.31 -5.10
N ILE A 21 -2.58 -10.42 -4.92
CA ILE A 21 -2.76 -8.98 -5.15
C ILE A 21 -3.08 -8.65 -6.62
N PHE A 22 -2.66 -9.52 -7.55
CA PHE A 22 -2.90 -9.34 -8.98
C PHE A 22 -4.33 -9.71 -9.39
N GLU A 23 -4.94 -10.65 -8.67
CA GLU A 23 -6.31 -11.13 -8.94
C GLU A 23 -7.36 -10.40 -8.08
N ILE A 24 -6.95 -9.93 -6.88
CA ILE A 24 -7.81 -9.24 -5.91
C ILE A 24 -7.10 -7.93 -5.49
N PRO A 25 -7.16 -6.88 -6.33
CA PRO A 25 -6.32 -5.70 -6.18
C PRO A 25 -6.73 -4.77 -5.03
N PHE A 26 -8.02 -4.43 -4.90
CA PHE A 26 -8.53 -3.60 -3.82
C PHE A 26 -9.80 -4.24 -3.24
N THR A 27 -9.80 -4.45 -1.93
CA THR A 27 -10.88 -5.11 -1.21
C THR A 27 -11.84 -4.14 -0.54
N ASP A 28 -11.41 -2.88 -0.34
CA ASP A 28 -12.24 -1.83 0.23
C ASP A 28 -11.87 -0.43 -0.27
N THR A 29 -12.67 0.57 0.12
CA THR A 29 -12.48 1.97 -0.32
C THR A 29 -11.28 2.65 0.33
N THR A 30 -10.82 2.16 1.48
CA THR A 30 -9.64 2.65 2.18
C THR A 30 -8.38 2.28 1.41
N GLU A 31 -8.24 1.02 0.99
CA GLU A 31 -7.13 0.55 0.16
C GLU A 31 -7.03 1.36 -1.13
N ALA A 32 -8.15 1.51 -1.86
CA ALA A 32 -8.20 2.29 -3.09
C ALA A 32 -7.80 3.76 -2.87
N ARG A 33 -8.24 4.38 -1.76
CA ARG A 33 -7.88 5.76 -1.41
C ARG A 33 -6.37 5.94 -1.23
N TYR A 34 -5.72 5.06 -0.46
CA TYR A 34 -4.29 5.18 -0.21
C TYR A 34 -3.46 4.87 -1.47
N ALA A 35 -3.93 3.95 -2.31
CA ALA A 35 -3.32 3.71 -3.61
C ALA A 35 -3.40 4.95 -4.52
N GLU A 36 -4.55 5.63 -4.56
CA GLU A 36 -4.72 6.85 -5.36
C GLU A 36 -3.85 8.00 -4.85
N ILE A 37 -3.74 8.16 -3.52
CA ILE A 37 -2.83 9.14 -2.92
C ILE A 37 -1.39 8.88 -3.38
N ALA A 38 -0.91 7.64 -3.29
CA ALA A 38 0.44 7.28 -3.72
C ALA A 38 0.63 7.54 -5.22
N ARG A 39 -0.33 7.15 -6.05
CA ARG A 39 -0.33 7.40 -7.51
C ARG A 39 -0.22 8.89 -7.82
N LYS A 40 -0.95 9.76 -7.11
CA LYS A 40 -0.90 11.21 -7.27
C LYS A 40 0.40 11.84 -6.79
N MET A 41 1.04 11.30 -5.74
CA MET A 41 2.37 11.75 -5.32
C MET A 41 3.40 11.54 -6.44
N VAL A 42 3.35 10.38 -7.10
CA VAL A 42 4.21 10.08 -8.26
C VAL A 42 3.84 10.97 -9.46
N GLU A 43 2.56 11.11 -9.76
CA GLU A 43 2.07 11.90 -10.90
C GLU A 43 2.43 13.39 -10.78
N THR A 44 2.21 13.98 -9.62
CA THR A 44 2.36 15.44 -9.40
C THR A 44 3.76 15.84 -8.96
N GLY A 45 4.55 14.90 -8.43
CA GLY A 45 5.83 15.19 -7.78
C GLY A 45 5.69 15.90 -6.43
N ASP A 46 4.48 16.08 -5.90
CA ASP A 46 4.26 16.58 -4.54
C ASP A 46 4.33 15.42 -3.54
N TRP A 47 5.50 15.26 -2.93
CA TRP A 47 5.75 14.25 -1.90
C TRP A 47 5.44 14.74 -0.48
N ILE A 48 5.06 16.01 -0.31
CA ILE A 48 4.83 16.64 1.00
C ILE A 48 3.34 16.69 1.33
N THR A 49 2.50 16.99 0.34
CA THR A 49 1.04 17.12 0.51
C THR A 49 0.32 15.90 -0.08
N PRO A 50 -0.12 14.93 0.73
CA PRO A 50 -0.92 13.82 0.23
C PRO A 50 -2.26 14.34 -0.32
N GLN A 51 -2.70 13.83 -1.47
CA GLN A 51 -3.92 14.29 -2.14
C GLN A 51 -4.75 13.08 -2.56
N PHE A 52 -6.02 13.02 -2.14
CA PHE A 52 -6.98 12.09 -2.72
C PHE A 52 -7.74 12.76 -3.88
N ASP A 53 -8.22 13.98 -3.65
CA ASP A 53 -8.71 14.89 -4.70
C ASP A 53 -7.60 15.87 -5.07
N TYR A 54 -7.53 16.27 -6.34
CA TYR A 54 -6.48 17.18 -6.80
C TYR A 54 -6.59 18.55 -6.12
N GLY A 55 -5.47 19.06 -5.62
CA GLY A 55 -5.38 20.33 -4.92
C GLY A 55 -5.96 20.33 -3.49
N VAL A 56 -6.47 19.20 -3.00
CA VAL A 56 -7.06 19.08 -1.66
C VAL A 56 -6.14 18.26 -0.75
N PRO A 57 -5.53 18.88 0.28
CA PRO A 57 -4.68 18.17 1.22
C PRO A 57 -5.42 17.11 2.04
N PHE A 58 -4.83 15.92 2.17
CA PHE A 58 -5.31 14.83 3.00
C PHE A 58 -4.41 14.61 4.22
N TRP A 59 -4.77 15.22 5.35
CA TRP A 59 -4.00 15.17 6.61
C TRP A 59 -4.44 14.06 7.59
N GLY A 60 -4.78 12.89 7.06
CA GLY A 60 -5.31 11.79 7.88
C GLY A 60 -4.23 11.02 8.67
N LYS A 61 -3.02 10.89 8.12
CA LYS A 61 -1.92 10.08 8.68
C LYS A 61 -0.55 10.65 8.31
N PRO A 62 0.52 10.30 9.07
CA PRO A 62 1.89 10.58 8.64
C PRO A 62 2.22 9.91 7.30
N PRO A 63 3.12 10.50 6.50
CA PRO A 63 3.31 10.14 5.09
C PRO A 63 4.16 8.89 4.86
N LEU A 64 4.72 8.25 5.90
CA LEU A 64 5.61 7.09 5.73
C LEU A 64 4.98 5.98 4.88
N HIS A 65 3.71 5.65 5.13
CA HIS A 65 3.01 4.64 4.34
C HIS A 65 2.88 5.06 2.88
N THR A 66 2.44 6.30 2.62
CA THR A 66 2.23 6.79 1.25
C THR A 66 3.53 6.98 0.48
N TRP A 67 4.63 7.35 1.17
CA TRP A 67 5.98 7.38 0.58
C TRP A 67 6.43 5.99 0.12
N VAL A 68 6.28 4.97 0.97
CA VAL A 68 6.65 3.59 0.62
C VAL A 68 5.75 3.03 -0.49
N SER A 69 4.47 3.39 -0.51
CA SER A 69 3.56 2.97 -1.60
C SER A 69 3.83 3.67 -2.93
N ALA A 70 4.41 4.88 -2.90
CA ALA A 70 4.71 5.67 -4.10
C ALA A 70 6.10 5.38 -4.70
N ALA A 71 7.05 4.88 -3.90
CA ALA A 71 8.41 4.55 -4.31
C ALA A 71 8.53 3.15 -4.91
#